data_AF-A0A1C5UCS7-F1
#
_entry.id   AF-A0A1C5UCS7-F1
#
_cell.length_a   1.000
_cell.length_b   1.000
_cell.length_c   1.000
_cell.angle_alpha   90.00
_cell.angle_beta   90.00
_cell.angle_gamma   90.00
#
_symmetry.space_group_name_H-M   'P 1'
#
loop_
_entity.id
_entity.type
_entity.pdbx_description
1 polymer ?
#
loop_
_entity_poly.entity_id
_entity_poly.type
_entity_poly.pdbx_seq_one_letter_code
_entity_poly.pdbx_strand_id
1 'polypeptide(L)'
;MIQENEIPKYLKSTESNISKSNRKSKHKHQYEECIIRYKFSFMGKNNLYTELSSYCSICGKIGDRFSKEKSIVEEKTIHKQLPNGIKYLTHMSGKEIYEQYYNILPVFNAEFNDKYIDLNQKEND
;
A
#
# COMPACT_ATOMS: atom_id res chain seq x y z
N MET A 1 37.79 -9.37 55.29
CA MET A 1 36.75 -8.43 54.83
C MET A 1 36.91 -8.31 53.33
N ILE A 2 36.03 -8.93 52.55
CA ILE A 2 36.01 -8.79 51.09
C ILE A 2 34.75 -7.99 50.79
N GLN A 3 34.94 -6.81 50.22
CA GLN A 3 33.87 -5.87 49.92
C GLN A 3 33.34 -6.24 48.54
N GLU A 4 32.18 -6.87 48.48
CA GLU A 4 31.50 -7.23 47.24
C GLU A 4 31.02 -5.94 46.56
N ASN A 5 31.82 -5.44 45.61
CA ASN A 5 31.38 -4.39 44.70
C ASN A 5 30.38 -5.00 43.72
N GLU A 6 29.11 -5.08 44.11
CA GLU A 6 28.01 -5.34 43.18
C GLU A 6 28.00 -4.23 42.11
N ILE A 7 28.34 -4.62 40.89
CA ILE A 7 28.26 -3.76 39.71
C ILE A 7 26.77 -3.42 39.50
N PRO A 8 26.36 -2.14 39.52
CA PRO A 8 24.96 -1.80 39.32
C PRO A 8 24.51 -2.26 37.93
N LYS A 9 23.51 -3.15 37.88
CA LYS A 9 22.87 -3.57 36.63
C LYS A 9 22.43 -2.32 35.87
N TYR A 10 22.86 -2.23 34.61
CA TYR A 10 22.53 -1.14 33.70
C TYR A 10 21.01 -0.91 33.65
N LEU A 11 20.56 0.20 34.26
CA LEU A 11 19.18 0.68 34.16
C LEU A 11 19.00 1.31 32.78
N LYS A 12 18.31 0.59 31.88
CA LYS A 12 17.89 1.14 30.59
C LYS A 12 17.03 2.38 30.85
N SER A 13 17.48 3.56 30.38
CA SER A 13 16.70 4.78 30.42
C SER A 13 15.36 4.57 29.71
N THR A 14 14.26 4.67 30.45
CA THR A 14 12.93 4.23 30.00
C THR A 14 12.26 5.21 29.03
N GLU A 15 12.88 6.35 28.72
CA GLU A 15 12.41 7.29 27.71
C GLU A 15 13.55 7.78 26.81
N SER A 16 13.70 7.13 25.66
CA SER A 16 14.45 7.74 24.55
C SER A 16 13.51 8.62 23.73
N ASN A 17 13.86 9.91 23.57
CA ASN A 17 13.15 10.86 22.68
C ASN A 17 13.23 10.45 21.19
N ILE A 18 13.94 9.37 20.87
CA ILE A 18 14.13 8.82 19.53
C ILE A 18 12.80 8.28 18.95
N SER A 19 11.80 7.96 19.78
CA SER A 19 10.51 7.41 19.33
C SER A 19 9.43 8.45 18.99
N LYS A 20 9.57 9.71 19.42
CA LYS A 20 8.56 10.78 19.25
C LYS A 20 8.67 11.49 17.89
N SER A 21 8.87 10.74 16.82
CA SER A 21 8.73 11.31 15.47
C SER A 21 7.26 11.67 15.26
N ASN A 22 6.95 12.97 15.14
CA ASN A 22 5.59 13.47 14.82
C ASN A 22 5.04 12.93 13.48
N ARG A 23 5.86 12.21 12.69
CA ARG A 23 5.44 11.52 11.47
C ARG A 23 4.84 10.12 11.70
N LYS A 24 4.93 9.56 12.91
CA LYS A 24 4.36 8.24 13.21
C LYS A 24 2.89 8.40 13.58
N SER A 25 2.04 7.65 12.89
CA SER A 25 0.61 7.57 13.18
C SER A 25 0.39 7.11 14.62
N LYS A 26 -0.60 7.69 15.31
CA LYS A 26 -0.90 7.39 16.72
C LYS A 26 -1.57 6.03 16.94
N HIS A 27 -1.88 5.30 15.88
CA HIS A 27 -2.57 4.01 15.92
C HIS A 27 -1.81 2.96 15.13
N LYS A 28 -2.12 1.69 15.40
CA LYS A 28 -1.66 0.56 14.59
C LYS A 28 -2.45 0.55 13.28
N HIS A 29 -1.75 0.58 12.16
CA HIS A 29 -2.38 0.53 10.86
C HIS A 29 -3.09 -0.80 10.63
N GLN A 30 -4.39 -0.73 10.35
CA GLN A 30 -5.20 -1.83 9.81
C GLN A 30 -5.33 -1.57 8.32
N TYR A 31 -4.61 -2.34 7.52
CA TYR A 31 -4.64 -2.20 6.06
C TYR A 31 -5.74 -3.07 5.47
N GLU A 32 -6.47 -2.50 4.53
CA GLU A 32 -7.45 -3.16 3.67
C GLU A 32 -7.04 -2.95 2.21
N GLU A 33 -7.43 -3.86 1.33
CA GLU A 33 -7.17 -3.70 -0.10
C GLU A 33 -8.05 -2.62 -0.71
N CYS A 34 -7.49 -1.91 -1.68
CA CYS A 34 -8.18 -0.88 -2.44
C CYS A 34 -7.64 -0.75 -3.85
N ILE A 35 -8.41 -0.06 -4.67
CA ILE A 35 -8.00 0.35 -6.00
C ILE A 35 -7.69 1.85 -5.93
N ILE A 36 -6.48 2.24 -6.28
CA ILE A 36 -6.10 3.64 -6.37
C ILE A 36 -6.04 4.04 -7.85
N ARG A 37 -6.71 5.15 -8.17
CA ARG A 37 -6.71 5.77 -9.48
C ARG A 37 -6.00 7.12 -9.37
N TYR A 38 -5.02 7.35 -10.23
CA TYR A 38 -4.35 8.64 -10.28
C TYR A 38 -4.13 9.08 -11.72
N LYS A 39 -4.17 10.40 -11.93
CA LYS A 39 -3.84 11.00 -13.21
C LYS A 39 -2.34 11.22 -13.25
N PHE A 40 -1.71 10.74 -14.32
CA PHE A 40 -0.29 10.93 -14.55
C PHE A 40 -0.09 11.55 -15.94
N SER A 41 0.56 12.71 -15.98
CA SER A 41 0.92 13.36 -17.23
C SER A 41 2.38 13.08 -17.53
N PHE A 42 2.65 12.40 -18.64
CA PHE A 42 4.01 12.17 -19.11
C PHE A 42 4.11 12.56 -20.58
N MET A 43 5.11 13.39 -20.91
CA MET A 43 5.32 13.91 -22.28
C MET A 43 4.06 14.53 -22.91
N GLY A 44 3.28 15.29 -22.14
CA GLY A 44 2.06 15.96 -22.61
C GLY A 44 0.85 15.04 -22.80
N LYS A 45 0.96 13.75 -22.48
CA LYS A 45 -0.17 12.80 -22.49
C LYS A 45 -0.66 12.56 -21.07
N ASN A 46 -1.92 12.95 -20.82
CA ASN A 46 -2.60 12.64 -19.58
C ASN A 46 -3.12 11.20 -19.64
N ASN A 47 -2.60 10.34 -18.79
CA ASN A 47 -3.04 8.97 -18.63
C ASN A 47 -3.70 8.81 -17.27
N LEU A 48 -4.72 7.96 -17.20
CA LEU A 48 -5.30 7.51 -15.96
C LEU A 48 -4.67 6.16 -15.63
N TYR A 49 -3.94 6.10 -14.52
CA TYR A 49 -3.39 4.86 -14.01
C TYR A 49 -4.30 4.33 -12.92
N THR A 50 -4.43 3.01 -12.88
CA THR A 50 -5.17 2.29 -11.85
C THR A 50 -4.25 1.21 -11.32
N GLU A 51 -4.13 1.12 -10.00
CA GLU A 51 -3.34 0.09 -9.34
C GLU A 51 -4.06 -0.50 -8.13
N LEU A 52 -3.65 -1.73 -7.79
CA LEU A 52 -4.03 -2.35 -6.52
C LEU A 52 -3.04 -1.93 -5.46
N SER A 53 -3.58 -1.42 -4.38
CA SER A 53 -2.81 -0.97 -3.24
C SER A 53 -3.55 -1.35 -1.96
N SER A 54 -2.99 -0.96 -0.82
CA SER A 54 -3.70 -1.05 0.44
C SER A 54 -3.82 0.32 1.10
N TYR A 55 -4.84 0.49 1.91
CA TYR A 55 -5.05 1.71 2.67
C TYR A 55 -5.37 1.38 4.11
N CYS A 56 -4.97 2.28 5.01
CA CYS A 56 -5.35 2.15 6.40
C CYS A 56 -6.79 2.65 6.58
N SER A 57 -7.70 1.77 7.01
CA SER A 57 -9.12 2.11 7.20
C SER A 57 -9.39 3.18 8.27
N ILE A 58 -8.40 3.48 9.12
CA ILE A 58 -8.50 4.46 10.19
C ILE A 58 -8.00 5.85 9.76
N CYS A 59 -6.94 5.93 8.95
CA CYS A 59 -6.29 7.21 8.62
C CYS A 59 -5.99 7.44 7.15
N GLY A 60 -6.36 6.51 6.28
CA GLY A 60 -6.14 6.63 4.84
C GLY A 60 -4.69 6.47 4.42
N LYS A 61 -3.75 6.10 5.30
CA LYS A 61 -2.35 5.89 4.89
C LYS A 61 -2.28 4.81 3.80
N ILE A 62 -1.66 5.13 2.68
CA ILE A 62 -1.41 4.18 1.59
C ILE A 62 -0.29 3.24 2.02
N GLY A 63 -0.54 1.95 1.88
CA GLY A 63 0.40 0.86 2.13
C GLY A 63 0.78 0.15 0.84
N ASP A 64 1.65 -0.84 0.97
CA ASP A 64 2.03 -1.67 -0.17
C ASP A 64 0.89 -2.59 -0.59
N ARG A 65 0.99 -3.10 -1.82
CA ARG A 65 0.08 -4.12 -2.31
C ARG A 65 0.19 -5.41 -1.49
N PHE A 66 -0.94 -6.09 -1.30
CA PHE A 66 -0.97 -7.38 -0.60
C PHE A 66 -0.27 -8.47 -1.40
N SER A 67 0.28 -9.46 -0.69
CA SER A 67 0.81 -10.67 -1.32
C SER A 67 -0.34 -11.45 -1.98
N LYS A 68 -0.02 -12.20 -3.03
CA LYS A 68 -1.00 -12.99 -3.80
C LYS A 68 -1.85 -13.93 -2.92
N GLU A 69 -1.27 -14.45 -1.84
CA GLU A 69 -1.95 -15.34 -0.89
C GLU A 69 -3.00 -14.65 -0.02
N LYS A 70 -2.88 -13.34 0.18
CA LYS A 70 -3.77 -12.54 1.03
C LYS A 70 -4.69 -11.61 0.25
N SER A 71 -4.43 -11.46 -1.04
CA SER A 71 -5.21 -10.59 -1.91
C SER A 71 -6.52 -11.26 -2.30
N ILE A 72 -7.61 -10.50 -2.26
CA ILE A 72 -8.92 -10.85 -2.83
C ILE A 72 -8.82 -10.85 -4.37
N VAL A 73 -7.87 -10.11 -4.93
CA VAL A 73 -7.66 -10.06 -6.38
C VAL A 73 -6.82 -11.24 -6.84
N GLU A 74 -7.48 -12.17 -7.53
CA GLU A 74 -6.82 -13.25 -8.24
C GLU A 74 -6.12 -12.72 -9.49
N GLU A 75 -4.82 -12.44 -9.33
CA GLU A 75 -3.99 -12.04 -10.46
C GLU A 75 -3.74 -13.22 -11.41
N LYS A 76 -4.53 -13.28 -12.47
CA LYS A 76 -4.33 -14.25 -13.56
C LYS A 76 -3.09 -13.85 -14.35
N THR A 77 -2.06 -14.69 -14.27
CA THR A 77 -0.89 -14.59 -15.16
C THR A 77 -1.27 -15.20 -16.50
N ILE A 78 -1.32 -14.37 -17.55
CA ILE A 78 -1.71 -14.82 -18.89
C ILE A 78 -0.43 -15.04 -19.71
N HIS A 79 -0.26 -16.25 -20.23
CA HIS A 79 0.79 -16.56 -21.19
C HIS A 79 0.29 -16.21 -22.60
N LYS A 80 0.97 -15.28 -23.26
CA LYS A 80 0.69 -14.89 -24.64
C LYS A 80 1.87 -15.25 -25.54
N GLN A 81 1.58 -15.52 -26.81
CA GLN A 81 2.60 -15.79 -27.82
C GLN A 81 2.44 -14.82 -28.98
N LEU A 82 3.54 -14.18 -29.37
CA LEU A 82 3.60 -13.34 -30.56
C LEU A 82 3.64 -14.19 -31.84
N PRO A 83 3.26 -13.64 -33.01
CA PRO A 83 3.34 -14.34 -34.29
C PRO A 83 4.75 -14.85 -34.65
N ASN A 84 5.79 -14.19 -34.15
CA ASN A 84 7.19 -14.59 -34.32
C ASN A 84 7.63 -15.70 -33.35
N GLY A 85 6.71 -16.29 -32.58
CA GLY A 85 6.95 -17.42 -31.68
C GLY A 85 7.39 -17.02 -30.26
N ILE A 86 7.70 -15.75 -30.00
CA ILE A 86 8.13 -15.27 -28.68
C ILE A 86 6.98 -15.37 -27.68
N LYS A 87 7.21 -16.05 -26.56
CA LYS A 87 6.25 -16.14 -25.44
C LYS A 87 6.54 -15.03 -24.43
N TYR A 88 5.49 -14.39 -23.93
CA TYR A 88 5.58 -13.39 -22.88
C TYR A 88 4.44 -13.58 -21.87
N LEU A 89 4.71 -13.20 -20.62
CA LEU A 89 3.71 -13.19 -19.56
C LEU A 89 3.14 -11.78 -19.44
N THR A 90 1.82 -11.70 -19.30
CA THR A 90 1.14 -10.46 -18.94
C THR A 90 0.36 -10.66 -17.66
N HIS A 91 0.39 -9.65 -16.80
CA HIS A 91 -0.54 -9.52 -15.69
C HIS A 91 -1.80 -8.78 -16.18
N MET A 92 -2.88 -8.91 -15.43
CA MET A 92 -4.05 -8.06 -15.62
C MET A 92 -3.63 -6.59 -15.57
N SER A 93 -4.08 -5.83 -16.56
CA SER A 93 -3.90 -4.38 -16.59
C SER A 93 -4.72 -3.71 -15.48
N GLY A 94 -4.31 -2.51 -15.05
CA GLY A 94 -5.06 -1.72 -14.07
C GLY A 94 -6.53 -1.48 -14.47
N LYS A 95 -6.80 -1.41 -15.78
CA LYS A 95 -8.16 -1.27 -16.31
C LYS A 95 -8.99 -2.55 -16.09
N GLU A 96 -8.44 -3.71 -16.40
CA GLU A 96 -9.12 -5.00 -16.17
C GLU A 96 -9.38 -5.22 -14.68
N ILE A 97 -8.42 -4.87 -13.82
CA ILE A 97 -8.60 -4.90 -12.36
C ILE A 97 -9.77 -4.01 -11.93
N TYR A 98 -9.83 -2.78 -12.43
CA TYR A 98 -10.92 -1.87 -12.11
C TYR A 98 -12.26 -2.46 -12.53
N GLU A 99 -12.41 -2.87 -13.78
CA GLU A 99 -13.68 -3.42 -14.29
C GLU A 99 -14.16 -4.66 -13.52
N GLN A 100 -13.23 -5.51 -13.06
CA GLN A 100 -13.57 -6.72 -12.33
C GLN A 100 -13.86 -6.47 -10.84
N TYR A 101 -13.18 -5.51 -10.21
CA TYR A 101 -13.19 -5.35 -8.75
C TYR A 101 -13.72 -4.02 -8.24
N TYR A 102 -14.15 -3.07 -9.10
CA TYR A 102 -14.64 -1.75 -8.66
C TYR A 102 -15.84 -1.81 -7.70
N ASN A 103 -16.69 -2.83 -7.82
CA ASN A 103 -17.85 -3.03 -6.93
C ASN A 103 -17.50 -3.75 -5.62
N ILE A 104 -16.31 -4.35 -5.54
CA ILE A 104 -15.90 -5.21 -4.42
C ILE A 104 -14.89 -4.48 -3.54
N LEU A 105 -13.96 -3.76 -4.16
CA LEU A 105 -12.90 -3.03 -3.48
C LEU A 105 -13.22 -1.53 -3.45
N PRO A 106 -12.86 -0.84 -2.36
CA PRO A 106 -12.97 0.61 -2.31
C PRO A 106 -12.03 1.25 -3.35
N VAL A 107 -12.57 2.21 -4.09
CA VAL A 107 -11.85 2.95 -5.13
C VAL A 107 -11.56 4.35 -4.60
N PHE A 108 -10.31 4.78 -4.74
CA PHE A 108 -9.88 6.13 -4.33
C PHE A 108 -9.19 6.84 -5.49
N ASN A 109 -9.45 8.14 -5.61
CA ASN A 109 -8.71 9.00 -6.52
C ASN A 109 -7.60 9.71 -5.74
N ALA A 110 -6.35 9.55 -6.16
CA ALA A 110 -5.18 10.14 -5.50
C ALA A 110 -4.26 10.82 -6.51
N GLU A 111 -3.29 11.59 -6.03
CA GLU A 111 -2.15 12.03 -6.82
C GLU A 111 -0.99 11.02 -6.74
N PHE A 112 -0.13 10.99 -7.75
CA PHE A 112 0.96 10.00 -7.88
C PHE A 112 1.90 9.93 -6.66
N ASN A 113 2.03 11.00 -5.89
CA ASN A 113 2.92 11.09 -4.72
C ASN A 113 2.19 11.13 -3.38
N ASP A 114 0.88 10.92 -3.37
CA ASP A 114 0.11 10.94 -2.15
C ASP A 114 0.49 9.77 -1.26
N LYS A 115 0.65 10.05 0.03
CA LYS A 115 0.92 9.05 1.07
C LYS A 115 -0.35 8.64 1.81
N TYR A 116 -1.41 9.40 1.62
CA TYR A 116 -2.69 9.25 2.29
C TYR A 116 -3.79 9.51 1.28
N ILE A 117 -4.81 8.67 1.31
CA ILE A 117 -6.08 8.89 0.63
C ILE A 117 -7.06 9.59 1.57
N ASP A 118 -7.97 10.38 1.01
CA ASP A 118 -9.09 10.92 1.77
C ASP A 118 -10.18 9.86 1.92
N LEU A 119 -10.42 9.44 3.17
CA LEU A 119 -11.44 8.43 3.48
C LEU A 119 -12.87 8.93 3.23
N ASN A 120 -13.07 10.25 3.14
CA ASN A 120 -14.38 10.84 2.84
C ASN A 120 -14.72 10.81 1.34
N GLN A 121 -13.74 10.50 0.48
CA GLN A 121 -13.92 10.41 -0.97
C GLN A 121 -14.48 9.07 -1.45
N LYS A 122 -14.93 8.17 -0.56
CA LYS A 122 -15.50 6.88 -0.97
C LYS A 122 -16.70 7.11 -1.89
N GLU A 123 -16.47 7.05 -3.20
CA GLU A 123 -17.50 6.92 -4.23
C GLU A 123 -18.08 5.51 -4.08
N ASN A 124 -19.03 5.31 -3.16
CA ASN A 124 -19.94 4.17 -3.13
C ASN A 124 -21.07 4.48 -2.12
N ASP A 125 -22.08 5.22 -2.59
CA ASP A 125 -23.49 5.12 -2.17
C ASP A 125 -24.33 4.96 -3.44
#